data_AF-A0A918CBV0-F1
#
_entry.id   AF-A0A918CBV0-F1
#
_cell.length_a   1.000
_cell.length_b   1.000
_cell.length_c   1.000
_cell.angle_alpha   90.00
_cell.angle_beta   90.00
_cell.angle_gamma   90.00
#
_symmetry.space_group_name_H-M   'P 1'
#
loop_
_entity.id
_entity.type
_entity.pdbx_description
1 polymer ?
#
loop_
_entity_poly.entity_id
_entity_poly.type
_entity_poly.pdbx_seq_one_letter_code
_entity_poly.pdbx_strand_id
1 'polypeptide(L)'
;MANLLLRATTTEELYPALARVLDGRIVASEHDGQTHYLAVERQGITTAVILRVTPLQDALPDGSNVAVCVQGERDNPQAARASHAITKQLSAELFAGLSPWRVRCAEWQARVKRAALGQELLGEYPEADGFISYNPAAKEAFAADARRYLKRVLKELGWVGTVRFNPGGIAVSGEVMLRASVPNASCSLFVELSCCLYAPLPISPSGVAIMWRLEPLEGPSRFERPYGNRWCSWQATSDDLVARIQRAVAAFDLPQSA
;
A
#
# COMPACT_ATOMS: atom_id res chain seq x y z
N MET A 1 -9.03 -23.75 9.56
CA MET A 1 -8.11 -23.67 8.40
C MET A 1 -8.02 -25.05 7.77
N ALA A 2 -8.25 -25.15 6.45
CA ALA A 2 -8.13 -26.40 5.71
C ALA A 2 -7.12 -26.23 4.57
N ASN A 3 -6.19 -27.17 4.43
CA ASN A 3 -5.26 -27.23 3.31
C ASN A 3 -5.74 -28.31 2.35
N LEU A 4 -5.87 -27.95 1.08
CA LEU A 4 -6.32 -28.83 0.01
C LEU A 4 -5.23 -28.96 -1.03
N LEU A 5 -5.08 -30.15 -1.59
CA LEU A 5 -4.30 -30.40 -2.79
C LEU A 5 -5.30 -30.59 -3.93
N LEU A 6 -5.16 -29.79 -4.97
CA LEU A 6 -6.06 -29.84 -6.12
C LEU A 6 -5.26 -29.98 -7.41
N ARG A 7 -5.92 -30.57 -8.40
CA ARG A 7 -5.51 -30.51 -9.80
C ARG A 7 -6.26 -29.36 -10.45
N ALA A 8 -5.54 -28.29 -10.81
CA ALA A 8 -6.08 -27.17 -11.55
C ALA A 8 -4.99 -26.59 -12.45
N THR A 9 -5.27 -26.52 -13.75
CA THR A 9 -4.40 -25.91 -14.75
C THR A 9 -4.78 -24.45 -15.00
N THR A 10 -6.01 -24.07 -14.67
CA THR A 10 -6.53 -22.70 -14.79
C THR A 10 -7.37 -22.32 -13.57
N THR A 11 -7.62 -21.01 -13.40
CA THR A 11 -8.59 -20.50 -12.43
C THR A 11 -10.02 -20.99 -12.70
N GLU A 12 -10.36 -21.26 -13.96
CA GLU A 12 -11.65 -21.82 -14.37
C GLU A 12 -11.87 -23.27 -13.91
N GLU A 13 -10.80 -24.05 -13.75
CA GLU A 13 -10.86 -25.41 -13.20
C GLU A 13 -10.83 -25.42 -11.66
N LEU A 14 -10.19 -24.41 -11.06
CA LEU A 14 -10.04 -24.27 -9.62
C LEU A 14 -11.39 -24.03 -8.91
N TYR A 15 -12.20 -23.11 -9.41
CA TYR A 15 -13.46 -22.71 -8.74
C TYR A 15 -14.52 -23.82 -8.70
N PRO A 16 -14.77 -24.61 -9.77
CA PRO A 16 -15.68 -25.76 -9.70
C PRO A 16 -15.21 -26.87 -8.75
N ALA A 17 -13.89 -27.08 -8.61
CA ALA A 17 -13.35 -28.04 -7.64
C ALA A 17 -13.58 -27.54 -6.21
N LEU A 18 -13.36 -26.24 -5.97
CA LEU A 18 -13.59 -25.61 -4.67
C LEU A 18 -15.06 -25.54 -4.30
N ALA A 19 -15.97 -25.20 -5.22
CA ALA A 19 -17.40 -25.18 -4.96
C ALA A 19 -17.91 -26.53 -4.43
N ARG A 20 -17.38 -27.64 -4.95
CA ARG A 20 -17.65 -29.00 -4.47
C ARG A 20 -17.12 -29.23 -3.06
N VAL A 21 -15.86 -28.89 -2.79
CA VAL A 21 -15.25 -29.09 -1.46
C VAL A 21 -15.88 -28.18 -0.40
N LEU A 22 -16.29 -26.99 -0.80
CA LEU A 22 -16.92 -26.00 0.05
C LEU A 22 -18.42 -26.24 0.24
N ASP A 23 -19.03 -27.25 -0.41
CA ASP A 23 -20.48 -27.51 -0.38
C ASP A 23 -21.30 -26.23 -0.55
N GLY A 24 -20.99 -25.46 -1.60
CA GLY A 24 -21.58 -24.13 -1.78
C GLY A 24 -21.46 -23.59 -3.19
N ARG A 25 -22.24 -22.56 -3.49
CA ARG A 25 -22.25 -21.88 -4.78
C ARG A 25 -21.36 -20.63 -4.72
N ILE A 26 -20.36 -20.54 -5.59
CA ILE A 26 -19.55 -19.32 -5.73
C ILE A 26 -20.38 -18.30 -6.51
N VAL A 27 -20.71 -17.17 -5.89
CA VAL A 27 -21.57 -16.13 -6.48
C VAL A 27 -20.78 -14.94 -7.03
N ALA A 28 -19.57 -14.75 -6.52
CA ALA A 28 -18.59 -13.82 -7.07
C ALA A 28 -17.18 -14.25 -6.67
N SER A 29 -16.20 -13.85 -7.48
CA SER A 29 -14.79 -14.16 -7.27
C SER A 29 -13.90 -13.05 -7.81
N GLU A 30 -12.80 -12.79 -7.12
CA GLU A 30 -11.71 -11.95 -7.60
C GLU A 30 -10.37 -12.49 -7.09
N HIS A 31 -9.26 -12.00 -7.63
CA HIS A 31 -7.92 -12.41 -7.23
C HIS A 31 -6.97 -11.21 -7.11
N ASP A 32 -6.08 -11.27 -6.13
CA ASP A 32 -4.96 -10.36 -5.90
C ASP A 32 -3.70 -11.22 -5.74
N GLY A 33 -2.92 -11.33 -6.83
CA GLY A 33 -1.78 -12.24 -6.90
C GLY A 33 -2.20 -13.70 -6.63
N GLN A 34 -1.64 -14.28 -5.58
CA GLN A 34 -1.92 -15.66 -5.15
C GLN A 34 -3.12 -15.77 -4.20
N THR A 35 -3.75 -14.66 -3.85
CA THR A 35 -4.93 -14.63 -2.97
C THR A 35 -6.20 -14.51 -3.80
N HIS A 36 -7.15 -15.42 -3.59
CA HIS A 36 -8.47 -15.35 -4.20
C HIS A 36 -9.51 -15.03 -3.13
N TYR A 37 -10.40 -14.09 -3.43
CA TYR A 37 -11.53 -13.75 -2.59
C TYR A 37 -12.81 -14.25 -3.24
N LEU A 38 -13.52 -15.13 -2.56
CA LEU A 38 -14.77 -15.72 -3.03
C LEU A 38 -15.92 -15.29 -2.14
N ALA A 39 -17.05 -14.96 -2.75
CA ALA A 39 -18.34 -14.93 -2.09
C ALA A 39 -19.02 -16.28 -2.31
N VAL A 40 -19.25 -17.04 -1.24
CA VAL A 40 -19.79 -18.41 -1.31
C VAL A 40 -21.12 -18.46 -0.59
N GLU A 41 -22.17 -18.80 -1.33
CA GLU A 41 -23.52 -18.99 -0.82
C GLU A 41 -23.72 -20.45 -0.39
N ARG A 42 -24.16 -20.61 0.86
CA ARG A 42 -24.59 -21.88 1.46
C ARG A 42 -25.93 -21.66 2.14
N GLN A 43 -26.94 -22.43 1.75
CA GLN A 43 -28.28 -22.37 2.36
C GLN A 43 -28.85 -20.92 2.43
N GLY A 44 -28.62 -20.12 1.39
CA GLY A 44 -29.09 -18.72 1.32
C GLY A 44 -28.24 -17.70 2.10
N ILE A 45 -27.15 -18.12 2.73
CA ILE A 45 -26.20 -17.24 3.41
C ILE A 45 -24.91 -17.16 2.59
N THR A 46 -24.52 -15.95 2.20
CA THR A 46 -23.28 -15.69 1.46
C THR A 46 -22.20 -15.20 2.40
N THR A 47 -21.10 -15.96 2.49
CA THR A 47 -19.93 -15.64 3.33
C THR A 47 -18.67 -15.51 2.50
N ALA A 48 -17.66 -14.78 3.01
CA ALA A 48 -16.37 -14.66 2.36
C ALA A 48 -15.51 -15.89 2.64
N VAL A 49 -14.95 -16.46 1.57
CA VAL A 49 -13.90 -17.48 1.62
C VAL A 49 -12.66 -16.90 0.97
N ILE A 50 -11.57 -16.84 1.73
CA ILE A 50 -10.27 -16.37 1.28
C ILE A 50 -9.40 -17.60 1.01
N LEU A 51 -8.79 -17.63 -0.16
CA LEU A 51 -7.94 -18.71 -0.60
C LEU A 51 -6.54 -18.18 -0.85
N ARG A 52 -5.53 -18.89 -0.37
CA ARG A 52 -4.16 -18.72 -0.84
C ARG A 52 -3.80 -19.91 -1.70
N VAL A 53 -3.53 -19.66 -2.97
CA VAL A 53 -3.15 -20.67 -3.95
C VAL A 53 -1.63 -20.65 -4.08
N THR A 54 -1.01 -21.81 -3.94
CA THR A 54 0.44 -21.97 -4.11
C THR A 54 0.66 -23.05 -5.16
N PRO A 55 1.14 -22.69 -6.37
CA PRO A 55 1.58 -23.67 -7.34
C PRO A 55 2.66 -24.57 -6.76
N LEU A 56 2.56 -25.88 -6.99
CA LEU A 56 3.62 -26.82 -6.63
C LEU A 56 4.72 -26.74 -7.68
N GLN A 57 5.98 -26.86 -7.25
CA GLN A 57 7.12 -26.89 -8.16
C GLN A 57 7.03 -28.06 -9.14
N ASP A 58 6.61 -29.22 -8.61
CA ASP A 58 6.33 -30.43 -9.38
C ASP A 58 4.94 -30.95 -9.00
N ALA A 59 4.22 -31.50 -9.98
CA ALA A 59 2.96 -32.18 -9.71
C ALA A 59 3.20 -33.44 -8.85
N LEU A 60 2.27 -33.70 -7.93
CA LEU A 60 2.27 -34.91 -7.13
C LEU A 60 1.88 -36.14 -7.99
N PRO A 61 2.18 -37.38 -7.53
CA PRO A 61 1.86 -38.60 -8.28
C PRO A 61 0.37 -38.79 -8.62
N ASP A 62 -0.53 -38.16 -7.85
CA ASP A 62 -1.98 -38.15 -8.10
C ASP A 62 -2.42 -37.09 -9.13
N GLY A 63 -1.47 -36.32 -9.66
CA GLY A 63 -1.69 -35.23 -10.61
C GLY A 63 -2.08 -33.90 -9.97
N SER A 64 -2.14 -33.80 -8.64
CA SER A 64 -2.35 -32.54 -7.94
C SER A 64 -1.15 -31.61 -8.16
N ASN A 65 -1.41 -30.35 -8.50
CA ASN A 65 -0.37 -29.39 -8.91
C ASN A 65 -0.48 -28.04 -8.19
N VAL A 66 -1.48 -27.86 -7.33
CA VAL A 66 -1.66 -26.66 -6.51
C VAL A 66 -2.02 -27.02 -5.07
N ALA A 67 -1.43 -26.30 -4.11
CA ALA A 67 -1.86 -26.30 -2.73
C ALA A 67 -2.76 -25.09 -2.46
N VAL A 68 -3.90 -25.31 -1.82
CA VAL A 68 -4.86 -24.25 -1.49
C VAL A 68 -5.09 -24.21 0.02
N CYS A 69 -4.78 -23.07 0.63
CA CYS A 69 -5.17 -22.79 2.00
C CYS A 69 -6.51 -22.06 2.00
N VAL A 70 -7.52 -22.65 2.65
CA VAL A 70 -8.87 -22.09 2.76
C VAL A 70 -9.07 -21.48 4.14
N GLN A 71 -9.46 -20.21 4.15
CA GLN A 71 -9.77 -19.45 5.36
C GLN A 71 -11.15 -18.79 5.24
N GLY A 72 -11.93 -18.84 6.32
CA GLY A 72 -13.15 -18.07 6.44
C GLY A 72 -12.87 -16.62 6.82
N GLU A 73 -13.88 -15.77 6.68
CA GLU A 73 -13.84 -14.35 7.04
C GLU A 73 -13.24 -14.06 8.44
N ARG A 74 -13.58 -14.87 9.45
CA ARG A 74 -13.11 -14.71 10.84
C ARG A 74 -11.67 -15.17 11.05
N ASP A 75 -11.19 -16.10 10.23
CA ASP A 75 -9.91 -16.78 10.39
C ASP A 75 -8.79 -16.16 9.54
N ASN A 76 -9.10 -15.13 8.75
CA ASN A 76 -8.14 -14.46 7.88
C ASN A 76 -7.66 -13.14 8.51
N PRO A 77 -6.49 -13.13 9.21
CA PRO A 77 -5.91 -11.89 9.72
C PRO A 77 -5.33 -11.01 8.59
N GLN A 78 -4.95 -11.58 7.45
CA GLN A 78 -4.36 -10.91 6.27
C GLN A 78 -4.64 -11.71 4.97
N ALA A 79 -4.85 -11.13 3.78
CA ALA A 79 -5.00 -9.72 3.40
C ALA A 79 -6.48 -9.36 3.20
N ALA A 80 -6.91 -8.21 3.70
CA ALA A 80 -8.29 -7.72 3.58
C ALA A 80 -8.41 -6.74 2.39
N ARG A 81 -8.20 -7.25 1.17
CA ARG A 81 -8.14 -6.43 -0.05
C ARG A 81 -9.32 -6.63 -1.00
N ALA A 82 -10.35 -7.33 -0.53
CA ALA A 82 -11.49 -7.64 -1.37
C ALA A 82 -12.19 -6.35 -1.86
N SER A 83 -12.66 -6.34 -3.10
CA SER A 83 -13.32 -5.17 -3.71
C SER A 83 -14.77 -5.00 -3.21
N HIS A 84 -15.34 -3.83 -3.50
CA HIS A 84 -16.74 -3.56 -3.18
C HIS A 84 -17.69 -4.52 -3.92
N ALA A 85 -17.27 -5.03 -5.08
CA ALA A 85 -18.06 -6.00 -5.85
C ALA A 85 -18.21 -7.32 -5.08
N ILE A 86 -17.14 -7.81 -4.44
CA ILE A 86 -17.20 -8.99 -3.56
C ILE A 86 -17.95 -8.67 -2.28
N THR A 87 -17.59 -7.61 -1.56
CA THR A 87 -18.17 -7.34 -0.24
C THR A 87 -19.66 -7.05 -0.28
N LYS A 88 -20.19 -6.53 -1.41
CA LYS A 88 -21.63 -6.34 -1.63
C LYS A 88 -22.43 -7.64 -1.78
N GLN A 89 -21.80 -8.74 -2.19
CA GLN A 89 -22.49 -10.04 -2.32
C GLN A 89 -22.68 -10.73 -0.97
N LEU A 90 -21.90 -10.34 0.04
CA LEU A 90 -21.93 -10.99 1.34
C LEU A 90 -23.24 -10.67 2.06
N SER A 91 -23.87 -11.69 2.64
CA SER A 91 -25.06 -11.49 3.46
C SER A 91 -24.71 -10.53 4.61
N ALA A 92 -25.62 -9.61 4.91
CA ALA A 92 -25.55 -8.82 6.14
C ALA A 92 -25.50 -9.80 7.33
N GLU A 93 -24.62 -9.53 8.30
CA GLU A 93 -24.56 -10.36 9.50
C GLU A 93 -25.94 -10.32 10.17
N LEU A 94 -26.66 -11.45 10.14
CA LEU A 94 -28.02 -11.54 10.68
C LEU A 94 -28.06 -11.21 12.18
N PHE A 95 -26.91 -11.19 12.89
CA PHE A 95 -26.80 -10.70 14.26
C PHE A 95 -25.41 -10.09 14.53
N ALA A 96 -25.39 -8.77 14.72
CA ALA A 96 -24.37 -7.93 15.38
C ALA A 96 -22.93 -7.85 14.78
N GLY A 97 -22.62 -6.66 14.25
CA GLY A 97 -21.26 -6.18 14.01
C GLY A 97 -20.82 -6.27 12.56
N LEU A 98 -20.11 -5.27 12.06
CA LEU A 98 -19.31 -5.46 10.85
C LEU A 98 -18.12 -6.33 11.28
N SER A 99 -18.00 -7.54 10.74
CA SER A 99 -16.79 -8.35 10.90
C SER A 99 -15.53 -7.49 10.69
N PRO A 100 -14.50 -7.62 11.57
CA PRO A 100 -13.25 -6.88 11.45
C PRO A 100 -12.60 -6.97 10.07
N TRP A 101 -12.86 -8.04 9.31
CA TRP A 101 -12.35 -8.20 7.95
C TRP A 101 -13.03 -7.27 6.94
N ARG A 102 -14.35 -7.07 7.03
CA ARG A 102 -15.10 -6.16 6.14
C ARG A 102 -14.69 -4.70 6.34
N VAL A 103 -14.48 -4.30 7.59
CA VAL A 103 -13.99 -2.96 7.93
C VAL A 103 -12.62 -2.73 7.30
N ARG A 104 -11.69 -3.67 7.46
CA ARG A 104 -10.36 -3.58 6.82
C ARG A 104 -10.44 -3.56 5.29
N CYS A 105 -11.36 -4.31 4.67
CA CYS A 105 -11.59 -4.22 3.22
C CYS A 105 -12.09 -2.82 2.79
N ALA A 106 -13.00 -2.22 3.56
CA ALA A 106 -13.47 -0.86 3.28
C ALA A 106 -12.36 0.18 3.45
N GLU A 107 -11.53 0.04 4.49
CA GLU A 107 -10.34 0.89 4.72
C GLU A 107 -9.34 0.77 3.56
N TRP A 108 -9.06 -0.46 3.11
CA TRP A 108 -8.21 -0.71 1.94
C TRP A 108 -8.76 -0.03 0.69
N GLN A 109 -10.04 -0.22 0.38
CA GLN A 109 -10.67 0.39 -0.79
C GLN A 109 -10.65 1.91 -0.73
N ALA A 110 -10.90 2.48 0.45
CA ALA A 110 -10.82 3.92 0.66
C ALA A 110 -9.38 4.43 0.43
N ARG A 111 -8.38 3.67 0.88
CA ARG A 111 -6.97 3.99 0.64
C ARG A 111 -6.57 3.89 -0.82
N VAL A 112 -6.97 2.84 -1.53
CA VAL A 112 -6.75 2.72 -2.98
C VAL A 112 -7.31 3.93 -3.73
N LYS A 113 -8.50 4.41 -3.36
CA LYS A 113 -9.09 5.61 -3.97
C LYS A 113 -8.29 6.87 -3.67
N ARG A 114 -7.88 7.09 -2.41
CA ARG A 114 -7.08 8.26 -2.02
C ARG A 114 -5.68 8.23 -2.66
N ALA A 115 -5.05 7.06 -2.72
CA ALA A 115 -3.78 6.85 -3.42
C ALA A 115 -3.89 7.11 -4.93
N ALA A 116 -4.96 6.66 -5.59
CA ALA A 116 -5.21 6.95 -7.01
C ALA A 116 -5.32 8.47 -7.32
N LEU A 117 -5.69 9.28 -6.32
CA LEU A 117 -5.76 10.74 -6.39
C LEU A 117 -4.48 11.44 -5.90
N GLY A 118 -3.50 10.68 -5.40
CA GLY A 118 -2.25 11.19 -4.80
C GLY A 118 -2.44 11.83 -3.42
N GLN A 119 -3.56 11.61 -2.75
CA GLN A 119 -3.87 12.21 -1.45
C GLN A 119 -3.14 11.51 -0.29
N GLU A 120 -2.82 10.24 -0.43
CA GLU A 120 -2.01 9.45 0.51
C GLU A 120 -1.22 8.40 -0.27
N LEU A 121 -0.23 7.79 0.36
CA LEU A 121 0.47 6.65 -0.23
C LEU A 121 -0.34 5.36 -0.05
N LEU A 122 -0.29 4.47 -1.03
CA LEU A 122 -0.88 3.13 -0.91
C LEU A 122 -0.20 2.32 0.19
N GLY A 123 1.14 2.41 0.26
CA GLY A 123 1.96 1.79 1.30
C GLY A 123 2.14 0.27 1.21
N GLU A 124 1.38 -0.40 0.34
CA GLU A 124 1.43 -1.83 0.03
C GLU A 124 1.61 -2.02 -1.48
N TYR A 125 2.65 -2.76 -1.89
CA TYR A 125 2.97 -3.01 -3.29
C TYR A 125 3.12 -4.52 -3.56
N PRO A 126 2.99 -4.96 -4.82
CA PRO A 126 2.99 -6.39 -5.17
C PRO A 126 4.19 -7.13 -4.58
N GLU A 127 3.91 -8.20 -3.81
CA GLU A 127 4.91 -9.11 -3.23
C GLU A 127 6.00 -8.43 -2.36
N ALA A 128 5.79 -7.20 -1.92
CA ALA A 128 6.70 -6.47 -1.05
C ALA A 128 6.23 -6.55 0.42
N ASP A 129 6.95 -7.32 1.23
CA ASP A 129 6.72 -7.48 2.67
C ASP A 129 7.87 -6.86 3.47
N GLY A 130 7.60 -5.74 4.12
CA GLY A 130 8.57 -4.91 4.85
C GLY A 130 9.62 -4.23 3.96
N PHE A 131 9.74 -4.61 2.69
CA PHE A 131 10.77 -4.10 1.79
C PHE A 131 10.42 -4.32 0.30
N ILE A 132 10.46 -3.26 -0.50
CA ILE A 132 10.21 -3.30 -1.97
C ILE A 132 11.35 -4.01 -2.72
N SER A 133 12.59 -3.94 -2.22
CA SER A 133 13.74 -4.73 -2.67
C SER A 133 13.95 -4.76 -4.20
N TYR A 134 14.45 -5.88 -4.71
CA TYR A 134 14.71 -6.21 -6.11
C TYR A 134 13.45 -6.50 -6.95
N ASN A 135 12.24 -6.42 -6.40
CA ASN A 135 11.02 -6.74 -7.13
C ASN A 135 10.71 -5.64 -8.16
N PRO A 136 10.83 -5.89 -9.48
CA PRO A 136 10.64 -4.86 -10.49
C PRO A 136 9.19 -4.32 -10.51
N ALA A 137 8.20 -5.21 -10.37
CA ALA A 137 6.79 -4.82 -10.34
C ALA A 137 6.47 -3.95 -9.12
N ALA A 138 7.02 -4.30 -7.95
CA ALA A 138 6.87 -3.49 -6.75
C ALA A 138 7.52 -2.11 -6.91
N LYS A 139 8.73 -2.04 -7.49
CA LYS A 139 9.44 -0.78 -7.76
C LYS A 139 8.65 0.13 -8.70
N GLU A 140 8.10 -0.43 -9.77
CA GLU A 140 7.27 0.32 -10.72
C GLU A 140 5.99 0.85 -10.09
N ALA A 141 5.29 0.00 -9.34
CA ALA A 141 4.07 0.37 -8.62
C ALA A 141 4.35 1.48 -7.59
N PHE A 142 5.39 1.32 -6.77
CA PHE A 142 5.85 2.33 -5.83
C PHE A 142 6.18 3.64 -6.55
N ALA A 143 6.99 3.58 -7.61
CA ALA A 143 7.43 4.79 -8.29
C ALA A 143 6.27 5.54 -8.95
N ALA A 144 5.22 4.85 -9.40
CA ALA A 144 4.01 5.47 -9.92
C ALA A 144 3.18 6.15 -8.80
N ASP A 145 2.98 5.45 -7.68
CA ASP A 145 2.22 5.96 -6.53
C ASP A 145 2.91 7.15 -5.86
N ALA A 146 4.18 6.98 -5.49
CA ALA A 146 5.00 8.01 -4.86
C ALA A 146 5.16 9.27 -5.72
N ARG A 147 5.29 9.12 -7.05
CA ARG A 147 5.28 10.28 -7.96
C ARG A 147 3.95 11.00 -7.96
N ARG A 148 2.84 10.29 -7.92
CA ARG A 148 1.50 10.88 -7.88
C ARG A 148 1.30 11.68 -6.59
N TYR A 149 1.66 11.10 -5.46
CA TYR A 149 1.62 11.75 -4.15
C TYR A 149 2.49 13.02 -4.12
N LEU A 150 3.77 12.94 -4.52
CA LEU A 150 4.63 14.13 -4.49
C LEU A 150 4.25 15.21 -5.51
N LYS A 151 3.70 14.82 -6.67
CA LYS A 151 3.11 15.80 -7.61
C LYS A 151 1.90 16.50 -7.02
N ARG A 152 1.08 15.78 -6.24
CA ARG A 152 -0.05 16.35 -5.51
C ARG A 152 0.42 17.35 -4.45
N VAL A 153 1.40 16.96 -3.63
CA VAL A 153 2.05 17.84 -2.63
C VAL A 153 2.61 19.11 -3.29
N LEU A 154 3.37 18.99 -4.38
CA LEU A 154 3.91 20.14 -5.10
C LEU A 154 2.81 21.06 -5.62
N LYS A 155 1.73 20.49 -6.17
CA LYS A 155 0.56 21.24 -6.64
C LYS A 155 -0.12 22.00 -5.50
N GLU A 156 -0.33 21.37 -4.35
CA GLU A 156 -0.96 21.96 -3.17
C GLU A 156 -0.10 23.03 -2.50
N LEU A 157 1.23 22.89 -2.53
CA LEU A 157 2.15 23.94 -2.11
C LEU A 157 2.07 25.19 -3.02
N GLY A 158 1.76 25.00 -4.31
CA GLY A 158 1.76 26.08 -5.30
C GLY A 158 3.17 26.60 -5.62
N TRP A 159 4.20 25.80 -5.37
CA TRP A 159 5.62 26.18 -5.55
C TRP A 159 6.19 25.67 -6.88
N VAL A 160 7.30 26.27 -7.31
CA VAL A 160 8.05 25.79 -8.48
C VAL A 160 9.01 24.69 -8.04
N GLY A 161 8.89 23.51 -8.64
CA GLY A 161 9.70 22.36 -8.26
C GLY A 161 9.66 21.22 -9.28
N THR A 162 10.40 20.16 -8.99
CA THR A 162 10.48 18.96 -9.81
C THR A 162 10.35 17.71 -8.94
N VAL A 163 9.59 16.73 -9.45
CA VAL A 163 9.52 15.39 -8.88
C VAL A 163 10.35 14.46 -9.75
N ARG A 164 11.33 13.77 -9.16
CA ARG A 164 12.24 12.84 -9.84
C ARG A 164 12.17 11.48 -9.18
N PHE A 165 12.41 10.45 -9.99
CA PHE A 165 12.58 9.09 -9.50
C PHE A 165 14.04 8.69 -9.72
N ASN A 166 14.68 8.27 -8.65
CA ASN A 166 15.93 7.56 -8.70
C ASN A 166 15.58 6.06 -8.66
N PRO A 167 15.75 5.30 -9.77
CA PRO A 167 15.40 3.88 -9.78
C PRO A 167 16.22 3.04 -8.80
N GLY A 168 17.36 3.59 -8.34
CA GLY A 168 18.32 2.85 -7.56
C GLY A 168 19.05 1.80 -8.39
N GLY A 169 20.27 1.46 -7.99
CA GLY A 169 20.96 0.26 -8.49
C GLY A 169 20.47 -1.00 -7.78
N ILE A 170 21.19 -2.11 -7.96
CA ILE A 170 21.00 -3.37 -7.22
C ILE A 170 21.00 -3.10 -5.70
N ALA A 171 21.82 -2.17 -5.20
CA ALA A 171 21.98 -1.94 -3.76
C ALA A 171 20.92 -1.05 -3.08
N VAL A 172 20.02 -0.39 -3.81
CA VAL A 172 19.06 0.58 -3.23
C VAL A 172 17.66 0.45 -3.83
N SER A 173 16.64 0.62 -2.99
CA SER A 173 15.26 0.23 -3.24
C SER A 173 14.43 1.22 -4.08
N GLY A 174 15.08 2.22 -4.65
CA GLY A 174 14.45 3.28 -5.42
C GLY A 174 13.86 4.37 -4.52
N GLU A 175 14.02 5.62 -4.94
CA GLU A 175 13.60 6.82 -4.20
C GLU A 175 12.82 7.74 -5.13
N VAL A 176 11.70 8.28 -4.65
CA VAL A 176 11.05 9.41 -5.34
C VAL A 176 11.29 10.66 -4.54
N MET A 177 11.87 11.66 -5.19
CA MET A 177 12.25 12.91 -4.56
C MET A 177 11.46 14.07 -5.16
N LEU A 178 11.06 15.01 -4.32
CA LEU A 178 10.57 16.33 -4.71
C LEU A 178 11.62 17.36 -4.27
N ARG A 179 12.00 18.23 -5.21
CA ARG A 179 12.77 19.46 -4.94
C ARG A 179 11.97 20.66 -5.38
N ALA A 180 11.80 21.65 -4.51
CA ALA A 180 11.07 22.87 -4.84
C ALA A 180 11.75 24.12 -4.26
N SER A 181 11.65 25.25 -4.96
CA SER A 181 12.06 26.55 -4.43
C SER A 181 10.99 27.06 -3.48
N VAL A 182 11.38 27.48 -2.27
CA VAL A 182 10.45 28.10 -1.32
C VAL A 182 10.29 29.58 -1.72
N PRO A 183 9.06 30.06 -2.00
CA PRO A 183 8.86 31.46 -2.40
C PRO A 183 9.33 32.42 -1.31
N ASN A 184 10.09 33.44 -1.70
CA ASN A 184 10.59 34.51 -0.83
C ASN A 184 11.49 34.06 0.34
N ALA A 185 12.05 32.85 0.31
CA ALA A 185 12.97 32.36 1.33
C ALA A 185 14.33 31.94 0.75
N SER A 186 15.40 32.06 1.55
CA SER A 186 16.76 31.64 1.19
C SER A 186 16.99 30.12 1.35
N CYS A 187 15.95 29.33 1.12
CA CYS A 187 16.00 27.87 1.21
C CYS A 187 15.18 27.21 0.10
N SER A 188 15.41 25.91 -0.07
CA SER A 188 14.62 25.03 -0.92
C SER A 188 14.01 23.91 -0.08
N LEU A 189 13.00 23.25 -0.61
CA LEU A 189 12.38 22.07 -0.02
C LEU A 189 12.94 20.82 -0.68
N PHE A 190 13.30 19.83 0.15
CA PHE A 190 13.57 18.46 -0.28
C PHE A 190 12.59 17.53 0.43
N VAL A 191 11.87 16.71 -0.33
CA VAL A 191 11.05 15.61 0.17
C VAL A 191 11.51 14.33 -0.50
N GLU A 192 11.66 13.26 0.27
CA GLU A 192 12.04 11.94 -0.19
C GLU A 192 11.04 10.91 0.31
N LEU A 193 10.53 10.12 -0.63
CA LEU A 193 9.85 8.88 -0.36
C LEU A 193 10.86 7.77 -0.57
N SER A 194 11.26 7.14 0.53
CA SER A 194 12.31 6.14 0.56
C SER A 194 11.72 4.77 0.87
N CYS A 195 12.19 3.77 0.14
CA CYS A 195 11.94 2.36 0.42
C CYS A 195 13.00 1.86 1.43
N CYS A 196 12.97 2.40 2.65
CA CYS A 196 14.01 2.21 3.65
C CYS A 196 13.67 1.11 4.65
N LEU A 197 14.69 0.36 5.08
CA LEU A 197 14.59 -0.56 6.23
C LEU A 197 14.53 0.18 7.57
N TYR A 198 14.83 1.48 7.59
CA TYR A 198 14.89 2.28 8.80
C TYR A 198 14.30 3.68 8.62
N ALA A 199 13.31 3.97 9.46
CA ALA A 199 12.83 5.31 9.75
C ALA A 199 12.59 5.41 11.27
N PRO A 200 12.68 6.60 11.87
CA PRO A 200 12.34 6.81 13.29
C PRO A 200 10.82 6.78 13.56
N LEU A 201 10.01 6.47 12.54
CA LEU A 201 8.56 6.31 12.61
C LEU A 201 8.18 4.97 11.96
N PRO A 202 6.98 4.43 12.26
CA PRO A 202 6.47 3.24 11.59
C PRO A 202 6.51 3.40 10.06
N ILE A 203 7.14 2.45 9.39
CA ILE A 203 7.18 2.35 7.92
C ILE A 203 5.89 1.70 7.41
N SER A 204 5.61 1.87 6.12
CA SER A 204 4.48 1.20 5.48
C SER A 204 4.67 -0.32 5.49
N PRO A 205 3.61 -1.12 5.26
CA PRO A 205 3.74 -2.57 5.17
C PRO A 205 4.77 -3.04 4.13
N SER A 206 4.99 -2.29 3.05
CA SER A 206 6.07 -2.57 2.08
C SER A 206 7.38 -1.82 2.32
N GLY A 207 7.54 -1.18 3.50
CA GLY A 207 8.79 -0.53 3.90
C GLY A 207 9.01 0.87 3.36
N VAL A 208 7.94 1.65 3.16
CA VAL A 208 8.04 3.04 2.68
C VAL A 208 7.96 4.04 3.83
N ALA A 209 8.79 5.08 3.80
CA ALA A 209 8.76 6.21 4.71
C ALA A 209 8.79 7.55 3.98
N ILE A 210 8.31 8.59 4.67
CA ILE A 210 8.31 9.98 4.20
C ILE A 210 9.33 10.77 5.02
N MET A 211 10.34 11.29 4.35
CA MET A 211 11.31 12.24 4.91
C MET A 211 11.22 13.56 4.17
N TRP A 212 11.38 14.67 4.88
CA TRP A 212 11.51 15.97 4.25
C TRP A 212 12.41 16.89 5.06
N ARG A 213 12.96 17.91 4.40
CA ARG A 213 13.76 18.96 5.03
C ARG A 213 13.73 20.23 4.19
N LEU A 214 14.13 21.33 4.84
CA LEU A 214 14.56 22.52 4.13
C LEU A 214 16.05 22.39 3.82
N GLU A 215 16.51 22.85 2.67
CA GLU A 215 17.92 22.90 2.28
C GLU A 215 18.31 24.36 2.05
N PRO A 216 19.37 24.87 2.71
CA PRO A 216 19.81 26.25 2.49
C PRO A 216 20.32 26.43 1.06
N LEU A 217 19.99 27.55 0.42
CA LEU A 217 20.54 27.89 -0.90
C LEU A 217 22.00 28.36 -0.77
N GLU A 218 22.29 29.08 0.30
CA GLU A 218 23.62 29.56 0.70
C GLU A 218 23.73 29.51 2.23
N GLY A 219 24.95 29.38 2.76
CA GLY A 219 25.22 29.45 4.20
C GLY A 219 25.25 28.09 4.93
N PRO A 220 24.68 27.99 6.15
CA PRO A 220 24.99 26.96 7.16
C PRO A 220 24.77 25.52 6.70
N SER A 221 25.34 24.57 7.45
CA SER A 221 25.27 23.15 7.13
C SER A 221 23.83 22.63 7.13
N ARG A 222 23.49 21.73 6.19
CA ARG A 222 22.18 21.03 6.18
C ARG A 222 21.88 20.24 7.46
N PHE A 223 22.86 20.04 8.33
CA PHE A 223 22.73 19.34 9.60
C PHE A 223 22.32 20.27 10.77
N GLU A 224 22.34 21.60 10.58
CA GLU A 224 21.91 22.56 11.59
C GLU A 224 20.38 22.61 11.67
N ARG A 225 19.82 22.85 12.87
CA ARG A 225 18.39 23.21 12.98
C ARG A 225 18.27 24.63 12.42
N PRO A 226 17.55 24.85 11.30
CA PRO A 226 16.25 24.23 10.97
C PRO A 226 16.22 23.24 9.77
N TYR A 227 17.36 22.86 9.22
CA TYR A 227 17.51 22.07 7.97
C TYR A 227 17.58 20.55 8.15
N GLY A 228 17.56 20.08 9.40
CA GLY A 228 17.60 18.64 9.70
C GLY A 228 16.40 17.86 9.13
N ASN A 229 16.62 16.56 8.87
CA ASN A 229 15.58 15.65 8.39
C ASN A 229 14.39 15.60 9.34
N ARG A 230 13.18 15.72 8.78
CA ARG A 230 11.90 15.55 9.47
C ARG A 230 11.19 14.35 8.87
N TRP A 231 10.57 13.55 9.71
CA TRP A 231 9.89 12.33 9.31
C TRP A 231 8.38 12.47 9.51
N CYS A 232 7.61 11.89 8.60
CA CYS A 232 6.16 11.81 8.70
C CYS A 232 5.71 10.36 8.63
N SER A 233 4.54 10.07 9.22
CA SER A 233 3.89 8.78 8.98
C SER A 233 3.68 8.59 7.48
N TRP A 234 3.85 7.36 6.99
CA TRP A 234 3.55 7.02 5.60
C TRP A 234 2.05 7.20 5.25
N GLN A 235 1.19 7.23 6.28
CA GLN A 235 -0.24 7.53 6.15
C GLN A 235 -0.55 9.04 6.14
N ALA A 236 0.48 9.90 6.23
CA ALA A 236 0.25 11.35 6.17
C ALA A 236 -0.38 11.72 4.83
N THR A 237 -1.50 12.44 4.88
CA THR A 237 -2.11 12.95 3.67
C THR A 237 -1.23 14.02 3.03
N SER A 238 -1.44 14.31 1.75
CA SER A 238 -0.73 15.38 1.06
C SER A 238 -0.98 16.73 1.75
N ASP A 239 -2.24 17.00 2.14
CA ASP A 239 -2.63 18.20 2.89
C ASP A 239 -1.91 18.29 4.25
N ASP A 240 -1.79 17.18 5.00
CA ASP A 240 -1.07 17.15 6.27
C ASP A 240 0.42 17.48 6.08
N LEU A 241 1.05 16.93 5.04
CA LEU A 241 2.45 17.17 4.74
C LEU A 241 2.66 18.63 4.31
N VAL A 242 1.79 19.16 3.44
CA VAL A 242 1.78 20.56 3.00
C VAL A 242 1.68 21.50 4.21
N ALA A 243 0.71 21.26 5.10
CA ALA A 243 0.51 22.07 6.30
C ALA A 243 1.71 22.01 7.27
N ARG A 244 2.41 20.88 7.36
CA ARG A 244 3.66 20.77 8.15
C ARG A 244 4.80 21.57 7.53
N ILE A 245 4.95 21.49 6.22
CA ILE A 245 5.97 22.21 5.47
C ILE A 245 5.75 23.73 5.58
N GLN A 246 4.53 24.20 5.30
CA GLN A 246 4.18 25.62 5.35
C GLN A 246 4.38 26.21 6.75
N ARG A 247 3.97 25.49 7.81
CA ARG A 247 4.22 25.91 9.20
C ARG A 247 5.72 26.04 9.51
N ALA A 248 6.54 25.12 9.01
CA ALA A 248 7.98 25.18 9.25
C ALA A 248 8.66 26.32 8.47
N VAL A 249 8.19 26.64 7.27
CA VAL A 249 8.65 27.82 6.51
C VAL A 249 8.23 29.11 7.21
N ALA A 250 6.98 29.22 7.65
CA ALA A 250 6.52 30.40 8.39
C ALA A 250 7.33 30.63 9.69
N ALA A 251 7.74 29.56 10.37
CA ALA A 251 8.62 29.63 11.54
C ALA A 251 10.08 29.94 11.19
N PHE A 252 10.49 29.74 9.93
CA PHE A 252 11.84 30.04 9.44
C PHE A 252 12.03 31.54 9.17
N ASP A 253 10.98 32.23 8.71
CA ASP A 253 11.02 33.65 8.35
C ASP A 253 10.82 34.62 9.53
N LEU A 254 10.62 34.11 10.75
CA LEU A 254 10.64 34.96 11.95
C LEU A 254 12.10 35.30 12.29
N PRO A 255 12.44 36.58 12.54
CA PRO A 255 13.73 36.93 13.11
C PRO A 255 13.93 36.08 14.37
N GLN A 256 14.94 35.23 14.37
CA GLN A 256 15.34 34.53 15.59
C GLN A 256 15.87 35.61 16.53
N SER A 257 15.01 36.15 17.38
CA SER A 257 15.39 37.08 18.43
C SER A 257 16.47 36.39 19.27
N ALA A 258 17.67 36.98 19.24
CA ALA A 258 18.80 36.64 20.10
C ALA A 258 18.45 36.84 21.58
#